data_AF-G3IBS9-F1
#
_entry.id   AF-G3IBS9-F1
#
_cell.length_a   1.000
_cell.length_b   1.000
_cell.length_c   1.000
_cell.angle_alpha   90.00
_cell.angle_beta   90.00
_cell.angle_gamma   90.00
#
_symmetry.space_group_name_H-M   'P 1'
#
loop_
_entity.id
_entity.type
_entity.pdbx_description
1 polymer ?
#
loop_
_entity_poly.entity_id
_entity_poly.type
_entity_poly.pdbx_seq_one_letter_code
_entity_poly.pdbx_strand_id
1 'polypeptide(L)'
;MSVNALRKQSSDEELIALAKSLIKSWKKLLDVSDGKTRDQGRGTPLPTSSSKDTSGTTDLRLCLSSCKKPDPPRTLSTPRITTFPSVPITCDAVRNKCREMLTLALQTDHDHKAVGVDCEHLSAQIEECIFLDVGNTDMKYKNRVRSRISNLKDAKNPGLRRNVLCGAITPQQIAVMTSEEMASDELKEIRKAMTKEAIREHQMARTGGTQTDLFTCSKCKKKNCTYTQVQTRSSDEPMTTYVVCNECGNRWKFC
;
A
#
# COMPACT_ATOMS: atom_id res chain seq x y z
N MET A 1 -16.39 19.56 20.01
CA MET A 1 -17.34 19.02 21.01
C MET A 1 -17.28 17.49 20.93
N SER A 2 -16.77 16.78 21.96
CA SER A 2 -16.74 15.32 21.94
C SER A 2 -18.09 14.76 22.41
N VAL A 3 -18.47 13.56 21.95
CA VAL A 3 -19.73 12.90 22.36
C VAL A 3 -19.80 12.73 23.89
N ASN A 4 -18.65 12.55 24.54
CA ASN A 4 -18.56 12.47 26.00
C ASN A 4 -18.74 13.83 26.70
N ALA A 5 -18.34 14.93 26.06
CA ALA A 5 -18.65 16.27 26.54
C ALA A 5 -20.14 16.59 26.38
N LEU A 6 -20.75 16.19 25.26
CA LEU A 6 -22.19 16.35 25.02
C LEU A 6 -23.02 15.62 26.07
N ARG A 7 -22.69 14.35 26.36
CA ARG A 7 -23.31 13.55 27.44
C ARG A 7 -23.26 14.24 28.81
N LYS A 8 -22.19 14.97 29.12
CA LYS A 8 -21.97 15.59 30.44
C LYS A 8 -22.63 16.96 30.58
N GLN A 9 -22.88 17.65 29.46
CA GLN A 9 -23.37 19.02 29.43
C GLN A 9 -24.86 19.11 29.06
N SER A 10 -25.45 18.04 28.50
CA SER A 10 -26.87 17.98 28.15
C SER A 10 -27.74 17.64 29.36
N SER A 11 -28.84 18.37 29.55
CA SER A 11 -29.90 18.07 30.53
C SER A 11 -31.00 17.13 30.01
N ASP A 12 -30.93 16.79 28.71
CA ASP A 12 -31.90 15.95 28.02
C ASP A 12 -31.54 14.47 28.16
N GLU A 13 -32.40 13.70 28.83
CA GLU A 13 -32.22 12.28 29.11
C GLU A 13 -32.12 11.44 27.82
N GLU A 14 -32.82 11.82 26.75
CA GLU A 14 -32.77 11.10 25.48
C GLU A 14 -31.41 11.25 24.80
N LEU A 15 -30.86 12.47 24.80
CA LEU A 15 -29.52 12.74 24.26
C LEU A 15 -28.43 12.05 25.09
N ILE A 16 -28.58 12.00 26.41
CA ILE A 16 -27.66 11.27 27.29
C ILE A 16 -27.72 9.77 26.99
N ALA A 17 -28.91 9.20 26.79
CA ALA A 17 -29.09 7.77 26.48
C ALA A 17 -28.47 7.40 25.14
N LEU A 18 -28.71 8.20 24.10
CA LEU A 18 -28.12 8.02 22.77
C LEU A 18 -26.59 8.13 22.81
N ALA A 19 -26.05 9.14 23.49
CA ALA A 19 -24.61 9.31 23.65
C ALA A 19 -23.96 8.14 24.41
N LYS A 20 -24.60 7.62 25.46
CA LYS A 20 -24.16 6.41 26.19
C LYS A 20 -24.15 5.18 25.29
N SER A 21 -25.19 4.99 24.46
CA SER A 21 -25.28 3.88 23.50
C SER A 21 -24.14 3.93 22.47
N LEU A 22 -23.87 5.12 21.93
CA LEU A 22 -22.83 5.35 20.93
C LEU A 22 -21.43 5.06 21.51
N ILE A 23 -21.15 5.53 22.73
CA ILE A 23 -19.89 5.22 23.43
C ILE A 23 -19.75 3.72 23.71
N LYS A 24 -20.83 3.03 24.07
CA LYS A 24 -20.83 1.58 24.32
C LYS A 24 -20.56 0.78 23.05
N SER A 25 -21.15 1.19 21.92
CA SER A 25 -20.91 0.57 20.61
C SER A 25 -19.46 0.72 20.15
N TRP A 26 -18.87 1.91 20.36
CA TRP A 26 -17.47 2.18 20.01
C TRP A 26 -16.49 1.38 20.88
N LYS A 27 -16.72 1.29 22.20
CA LYS A 27 -15.92 0.45 23.09
C LYS A 27 -15.96 -1.03 22.69
N LYS A 28 -17.14 -1.55 22.34
CA LYS A 28 -17.29 -2.93 21.87
C LYS A 28 -16.48 -3.21 20.60
N LEU A 29 -16.38 -2.25 19.68
CA LEU A 29 -15.57 -2.38 18.48
C LEU A 29 -14.06 -2.36 18.78
N LEU A 30 -13.64 -1.63 19.81
CA LEU A 30 -12.24 -1.62 20.27
C LEU A 30 -11.87 -2.87 21.06
N ASP A 31 -12.75 -3.39 21.93
CA ASP A 31 -12.50 -4.63 22.68
C ASP A 31 -12.34 -5.84 21.74
N VAL A 32 -13.03 -5.85 20.60
CA VAL A 32 -12.86 -6.88 19.54
C VAL A 32 -11.53 -6.71 18.79
N SER A 33 -10.98 -5.49 18.74
CA SER A 33 -9.68 -5.19 18.12
C SER A 33 -8.51 -5.60 19.01
N ASP A 34 -8.62 -5.45 20.34
CA ASP A 34 -7.54 -5.76 21.28
C ASP A 34 -7.39 -7.27 21.57
N GLY A 35 -8.48 -8.05 21.43
CA GLY A 35 -8.48 -9.50 21.67
C GLY A 35 -7.74 -10.36 20.63
N LYS A 36 -7.26 -9.79 19.53
CA LYS A 36 -6.54 -10.53 18.47
C LYS A 36 -5.00 -10.44 18.58
N THR A 37 -4.47 -9.66 19.53
CA THR A 37 -3.03 -9.29 19.54
C THR A 37 -2.27 -9.61 20.83
N ARG A 38 -2.82 -10.42 21.74
CA ARG A 38 -2.10 -10.87 22.95
C ARG A 38 -2.39 -12.34 23.27
N ASP A 39 -1.74 -13.25 22.55
CA ASP A 39 -1.32 -14.53 23.15
C ASP A 39 -0.10 -15.08 22.40
N GLN A 40 1.09 -14.73 22.92
CA GLN A 40 2.29 -15.58 22.98
C GLN A 40 3.44 -14.77 23.59
N GLY A 41 3.82 -15.08 24.84
CA GLY A 41 5.06 -14.58 25.43
C GLY A 41 5.18 -14.64 26.96
N ARG A 42 5.55 -15.80 27.52
CA ARG A 42 6.44 -16.01 28.71
C ARG A 42 6.57 -17.53 28.98
N GLY A 43 7.71 -18.19 28.75
CA GLY A 43 8.85 -18.42 29.68
C GLY A 43 8.48 -19.45 30.77
N THR A 44 9.06 -20.65 30.94
CA THR A 44 10.48 -21.13 31.12
C THR A 44 10.41 -22.68 31.37
N PRO A 45 11.45 -23.50 31.70
CA PRO A 45 12.90 -23.57 31.41
C PRO A 45 13.37 -24.93 30.78
N LEU A 46 14.67 -24.99 30.45
CA LEU A 46 15.51 -26.15 30.05
C LEU A 46 15.40 -27.40 30.97
N PRO A 47 15.77 -28.60 30.47
CA PRO A 47 17.07 -29.16 30.85
C PRO A 47 17.90 -29.80 29.73
N THR A 48 19.17 -30.00 30.08
CA THR A 48 20.39 -30.36 29.34
C THR A 48 20.56 -31.86 29.02
N SER A 49 21.54 -32.16 28.14
CA SER A 49 22.27 -33.43 27.88
C SER A 49 21.70 -34.30 26.74
N SER A 50 22.46 -34.96 25.85
CA SER A 50 23.90 -35.11 25.60
C SER A 50 24.13 -35.79 24.22
N SER A 51 25.19 -35.36 23.51
CA SER A 51 26.17 -36.19 22.75
C SER A 51 25.89 -36.91 21.40
N LYS A 52 26.96 -36.82 20.57
CA LYS A 52 27.47 -37.61 19.41
C LYS A 52 27.00 -37.21 18.00
N ASP A 53 27.85 -36.59 17.17
CA ASP A 53 28.96 -37.15 16.33
C ASP A 53 28.40 -38.08 15.22
N THR A 54 28.68 -38.00 13.91
CA THR A 54 29.90 -37.68 13.13
C THR A 54 29.55 -37.52 11.63
N SER A 55 30.54 -37.02 10.89
CA SER A 55 30.68 -36.67 9.46
C SER A 55 30.86 -37.82 8.44
N GLY A 56 30.73 -37.50 7.14
CA GLY A 56 31.32 -38.20 5.95
C GLY A 56 30.30 -38.91 5.03
N THR A 57 30.04 -38.53 3.76
CA THR A 57 30.85 -38.52 2.50
C THR A 57 30.70 -39.81 1.65
N THR A 58 30.32 -39.63 0.36
CA THR A 58 30.46 -40.55 -0.83
C THR A 58 29.70 -41.89 -0.83
N ASP A 59 29.31 -42.58 -1.91
CA ASP A 59 29.20 -42.38 -3.37
C ASP A 59 28.37 -43.56 -3.93
N LEU A 60 27.74 -43.38 -5.10
CA LEU A 60 27.51 -44.34 -6.20
C LEU A 60 26.97 -45.80 -6.02
N ARG A 61 25.99 -46.11 -6.90
CA ARG A 61 25.78 -47.31 -7.78
C ARG A 61 24.63 -48.32 -7.52
N LEU A 62 23.69 -48.29 -8.48
CA LEU A 62 23.17 -49.37 -9.37
C LEU A 62 22.40 -50.60 -8.82
N CYS A 63 21.26 -50.88 -9.51
CA CYS A 63 20.75 -52.16 -10.07
C CYS A 63 19.21 -52.23 -9.92
N LEU A 64 18.37 -52.10 -10.96
CA LEU A 64 18.01 -53.00 -12.08
C LEU A 64 17.25 -54.29 -11.66
N SER A 65 16.04 -54.44 -12.24
CA SER A 65 15.29 -55.69 -12.55
C SER A 65 14.51 -56.37 -11.39
N SER A 66 13.30 -56.96 -11.52
CA SER A 66 12.32 -57.19 -12.61
C SER A 66 11.06 -57.91 -12.05
N CYS A 67 9.97 -57.97 -12.86
CA CYS A 67 8.91 -59.00 -12.95
C CYS A 67 7.65 -58.92 -12.04
N LYS A 68 6.38 -59.08 -12.50
CA LYS A 68 5.70 -59.25 -13.82
C LYS A 68 4.20 -58.84 -13.72
N LYS A 69 3.60 -58.48 -14.86
CA LYS A 69 2.14 -58.31 -15.16
C LYS A 69 1.44 -59.66 -15.48
N PRO A 70 0.11 -59.72 -15.72
CA PRO A 70 -0.47 -59.64 -17.10
C PRO A 70 -1.87 -58.93 -17.20
N ASP A 71 -2.19 -57.98 -18.10
CA ASP A 71 -2.56 -57.96 -19.57
C ASP A 71 -4.11 -58.00 -19.83
N PRO A 72 -4.69 -57.68 -21.02
CA PRO A 72 -4.68 -56.46 -21.90
C PRO A 72 -6.14 -56.19 -22.47
N PRO A 73 -6.46 -55.62 -23.70
CA PRO A 73 -5.74 -54.83 -24.72
C PRO A 73 -6.48 -53.60 -25.40
N ARG A 74 -5.71 -52.82 -26.21
CA ARG A 74 -6.03 -52.07 -27.49
C ARG A 74 -7.00 -50.86 -27.46
N THR A 75 -6.79 -49.71 -28.13
CA THR A 75 -6.22 -49.37 -29.46
C THR A 75 -5.67 -47.92 -29.58
N LEU A 76 -4.85 -47.71 -30.62
CA LEU A 76 -4.16 -46.50 -31.12
C LEU A 76 -5.10 -45.44 -31.77
N SER A 77 -4.82 -44.13 -31.62
CA SER A 77 -5.03 -43.09 -32.65
C SER A 77 -4.41 -41.70 -32.32
N THR A 78 -3.96 -41.04 -33.39
CA THR A 78 -3.06 -39.89 -33.62
C THR A 78 -3.45 -38.50 -33.06
N PRO A 79 -2.52 -37.52 -33.05
CA PRO A 79 -2.67 -36.22 -32.36
C PRO A 79 -3.43 -35.20 -33.22
N ARG A 80 -4.28 -34.38 -32.59
CA ARG A 80 -4.85 -33.17 -33.21
C ARG A 80 -4.25 -31.93 -32.57
N ILE A 81 -3.39 -31.27 -33.33
CA ILE A 81 -3.06 -29.85 -33.19
C ILE A 81 -4.32 -29.07 -33.58
N THR A 82 -4.86 -28.29 -32.66
CA THR A 82 -5.77 -27.19 -32.98
C THR A 82 -5.33 -25.96 -32.18
N THR A 83 -4.85 -24.99 -32.94
CA THR A 83 -4.58 -23.60 -32.57
C THR A 83 -5.82 -22.96 -31.92
N PHE A 84 -5.56 -21.93 -31.09
CA PHE A 84 -6.42 -20.92 -30.43
C PHE A 84 -6.24 -20.95 -28.90
N PRO A 85 -6.04 -19.79 -28.23
CA PRO A 85 -5.54 -19.77 -26.86
C PRO A 85 -6.63 -20.27 -25.93
N SER A 86 -6.49 -21.52 -25.49
CA SER A 86 -7.33 -22.10 -24.46
C SER A 86 -7.29 -21.20 -23.24
N VAL A 87 -8.48 -20.80 -22.77
CA VAL A 87 -8.65 -20.16 -21.46
C VAL A 87 -7.77 -20.92 -20.46
N PRO A 88 -6.91 -20.26 -19.70
CA PRO A 88 -6.03 -20.95 -18.77
C PRO A 88 -6.90 -21.56 -17.67
N ILE A 89 -7.26 -22.83 -17.80
CA ILE A 89 -8.10 -23.51 -16.82
C ILE A 89 -7.24 -23.69 -15.57
N THR A 90 -7.59 -22.99 -14.50
CA THR A 90 -6.92 -23.11 -13.22
C THR A 90 -7.61 -24.14 -12.37
N CYS A 91 -6.85 -25.10 -11.87
CA CYS A 91 -7.34 -26.18 -11.01
C CYS A 91 -7.54 -25.73 -9.54
N ASP A 92 -7.16 -24.48 -9.21
CA ASP A 92 -7.18 -23.95 -7.85
C ASP A 92 -8.52 -23.24 -7.55
N ALA A 93 -9.21 -23.70 -6.51
CA ALA A 93 -10.47 -23.14 -6.05
C ALA A 93 -10.35 -21.65 -5.66
N VAL A 94 -9.20 -21.22 -5.13
CA VAL A 94 -8.95 -19.82 -4.76
C VAL A 94 -8.85 -18.96 -6.02
N ARG A 95 -8.15 -19.43 -7.05
CA ARG A 95 -8.01 -18.73 -8.33
C ARG A 95 -9.34 -18.61 -9.05
N ASN A 96 -10.15 -19.67 -9.04
CA ASN A 96 -11.50 -19.65 -9.60
C ASN A 96 -12.39 -18.63 -8.87
N LYS A 97 -12.32 -18.55 -7.53
CA LYS A 97 -13.09 -17.52 -6.80
C LYS A 97 -12.59 -16.10 -7.08
N CYS A 98 -11.28 -15.91 -7.26
CA CYS A 98 -10.72 -14.63 -7.68
C CYS A 98 -11.23 -14.18 -9.05
N ARG A 99 -11.30 -15.11 -10.02
CA ARG A 99 -11.86 -14.86 -11.36
C ARG A 99 -13.32 -14.45 -11.29
N GLU A 100 -14.14 -15.19 -10.55
CA GLU A 100 -15.56 -14.86 -10.35
C GLU A 100 -15.72 -13.44 -9.75
N MET A 101 -14.94 -13.10 -8.73
CA MET A 101 -14.98 -11.77 -8.13
C MET A 101 -14.52 -10.66 -9.09
N LEU A 102 -13.55 -10.93 -9.95
CA LEU A 102 -13.11 -10.02 -11.01
C LEU A 102 -14.19 -9.86 -12.08
N THR A 103 -14.85 -10.95 -12.49
CA THR A 103 -15.98 -10.89 -13.42
C THR A 103 -17.10 -10.02 -12.86
N LEU A 104 -17.48 -10.20 -11.59
CA LEU A 104 -18.49 -9.37 -10.93
C LEU A 104 -18.09 -7.88 -10.87
N ALA A 105 -16.80 -7.59 -10.67
CA ALA A 105 -16.29 -6.21 -10.69
C ALA A 105 -16.42 -5.58 -12.09
N LEU A 106 -16.07 -6.32 -13.14
CA LEU A 106 -16.21 -5.87 -14.54
C LEU A 106 -17.68 -5.73 -14.97
N GLN A 107 -18.57 -6.53 -14.40
CA GLN A 107 -20.01 -6.48 -14.68
C GLN A 107 -20.74 -5.34 -13.98
N THR A 108 -20.08 -4.61 -13.08
CA THR A 108 -20.67 -3.50 -12.33
C THR A 108 -21.17 -2.41 -13.30
N ASP A 109 -22.38 -1.89 -13.05
CA ASP A 109 -23.14 -0.92 -13.87
C ASP A 109 -23.45 -1.33 -15.32
N HIS A 110 -23.32 -2.62 -15.67
CA HIS A 110 -23.68 -3.16 -16.98
C HIS A 110 -22.97 -2.52 -18.20
N ASP A 111 -21.86 -1.79 -18.01
CA ASP A 111 -21.07 -1.21 -19.12
C ASP A 111 -20.62 -2.29 -20.13
N HIS A 112 -20.36 -3.52 -19.64
CA HIS A 112 -19.99 -4.66 -20.48
C HIS A 112 -21.05 -5.03 -21.53
N LYS A 113 -22.34 -4.74 -21.28
CA LYS A 113 -23.42 -5.00 -22.26
C LYS A 113 -23.35 -4.06 -23.46
N ALA A 114 -22.83 -2.84 -23.26
CA ALA A 114 -22.67 -1.88 -24.33
C ALA A 114 -21.45 -2.19 -25.22
N VAL A 115 -20.40 -2.78 -24.64
CA VAL A 115 -19.15 -3.13 -25.36
C VAL A 115 -19.20 -4.54 -25.96
N GLY A 116 -20.02 -5.45 -25.41
CA GLY A 116 -20.20 -6.80 -25.95
C GLY A 116 -19.01 -7.74 -25.72
N VAL A 117 -18.23 -7.51 -24.65
CA VAL A 117 -17.01 -8.27 -24.34
C VAL A 117 -17.29 -9.36 -23.31
N ASP A 118 -16.67 -10.53 -23.50
CA ASP A 118 -16.72 -11.65 -22.57
C ASP A 118 -15.95 -11.33 -21.27
N CYS A 119 -16.68 -10.84 -20.26
CA CYS A 119 -16.11 -10.51 -18.94
C CYS A 119 -15.39 -11.68 -18.28
N GLU A 120 -15.87 -12.92 -18.49
CA GLU A 120 -15.26 -14.14 -17.93
C GLU A 120 -13.90 -14.43 -18.56
N HIS A 121 -13.75 -14.16 -19.86
CA HIS A 121 -12.48 -14.35 -20.54
C HIS A 121 -11.47 -13.28 -20.12
N LEU A 122 -11.93 -12.03 -20.05
CA LEU A 122 -11.10 -10.90 -19.63
C LEU A 122 -10.64 -11.04 -18.16
N SER A 123 -11.52 -11.47 -17.26
CA SER A 123 -11.17 -11.70 -15.86
C SER A 123 -10.17 -12.84 -15.70
N ALA A 124 -10.29 -13.92 -16.50
CA ALA A 124 -9.32 -15.01 -16.53
C ALA A 124 -7.93 -14.55 -16.98
N GLN A 125 -7.85 -13.71 -18.02
CA GLN A 125 -6.58 -13.14 -18.49
C GLN A 125 -5.94 -12.22 -17.45
N ILE A 126 -6.72 -11.34 -16.82
CA ILE A 126 -6.22 -10.44 -15.76
C ILE A 126 -5.69 -11.26 -14.57
N GLU A 127 -6.45 -12.26 -14.13
CA GLU A 127 -6.03 -13.13 -13.03
C GLU A 127 -4.75 -13.89 -13.36
N GLU A 128 -4.63 -14.41 -14.58
CA GLU A 128 -3.43 -15.11 -15.01
C GLU A 128 -2.21 -14.17 -15.02
N CYS A 129 -2.33 -12.96 -15.56
CA CYS A 129 -1.24 -11.99 -15.51
C CYS A 129 -0.82 -11.67 -14.06
N ILE A 130 -1.78 -11.51 -13.15
CA ILE A 130 -1.49 -11.29 -11.72
C ILE A 130 -0.79 -12.51 -11.11
N PHE A 131 -1.20 -13.72 -11.48
CA PHE A 131 -0.58 -14.95 -11.00
C PHE A 131 0.84 -15.13 -11.55
N LEU A 132 1.09 -14.79 -12.81
CA LEU A 132 2.43 -14.82 -13.42
C LEU A 132 3.39 -13.85 -12.72
N ASP A 133 2.91 -12.66 -12.36
CA ASP A 133 3.73 -11.66 -11.66
C ASP A 133 4.08 -12.08 -10.22
N VAL A 134 3.14 -12.73 -9.50
CA VAL A 134 3.33 -13.07 -8.08
C VAL A 134 3.88 -14.49 -7.90
N GLY A 135 3.59 -15.41 -8.82
CA GLY A 135 4.04 -16.80 -8.84
C GLY A 135 3.42 -17.72 -7.79
N ASN A 136 2.58 -17.22 -6.87
CA ASN A 136 1.97 -18.00 -5.78
C ASN A 136 0.63 -17.42 -5.31
N THR A 137 -0.22 -18.23 -4.67
CA THR A 137 -1.51 -17.84 -4.09
C THR A 137 -1.43 -17.26 -2.67
N ASP A 138 -0.34 -16.53 -2.39
CA ASP A 138 -0.07 -15.92 -1.10
C ASP A 138 -0.93 -14.65 -0.83
N MET A 139 -0.83 -14.08 0.37
CA MET A 139 -1.54 -12.85 0.74
C MET A 139 -1.22 -11.67 -0.19
N LYS A 140 -0.01 -11.60 -0.76
CA LYS A 140 0.35 -10.60 -1.77
C LYS A 140 -0.52 -10.70 -3.03
N TYR A 141 -0.75 -11.91 -3.52
CA TYR A 141 -1.65 -12.18 -4.65
C TYR A 141 -3.08 -11.76 -4.31
N LYS A 142 -3.60 -12.17 -3.15
CA LYS A 142 -4.97 -11.81 -2.73
C LYS A 142 -5.13 -10.30 -2.55
N ASN A 143 -4.14 -9.62 -1.99
CA ASN A 143 -4.15 -8.16 -1.85
C ASN A 143 -4.16 -7.46 -3.21
N ARG A 144 -3.38 -7.96 -4.18
CA ARG A 144 -3.35 -7.44 -5.55
C ARG A 144 -4.72 -7.59 -6.22
N VAL A 145 -5.31 -8.78 -6.16
CA VAL A 145 -6.66 -9.05 -6.70
C VAL A 145 -7.71 -8.16 -6.04
N ARG A 146 -7.72 -8.05 -4.70
CA ARG A 146 -8.66 -7.17 -3.99
C ARG A 146 -8.48 -5.70 -4.38
N SER A 147 -7.25 -5.24 -4.55
CA SER A 147 -6.97 -3.88 -5.03
C SER A 147 -7.55 -3.65 -6.42
N ARG A 148 -7.38 -4.59 -7.37
CA ARG A 148 -7.99 -4.49 -8.71
C ARG A 148 -9.50 -4.46 -8.66
N ILE A 149 -10.11 -5.34 -7.87
CA ILE A 149 -11.55 -5.37 -7.67
C ILE A 149 -12.05 -4.02 -7.14
N SER A 150 -11.38 -3.45 -6.13
CA SER A 150 -11.79 -2.16 -5.55
C SER A 150 -11.69 -1.01 -6.54
N ASN A 151 -10.67 -0.99 -7.39
CA ASN A 151 -10.51 0.07 -8.39
C ASN A 151 -11.49 -0.09 -9.56
N LEU A 152 -11.75 -1.32 -10.01
CA LEU A 152 -12.74 -1.61 -11.06
C LEU A 152 -14.19 -1.33 -10.62
N LYS A 153 -14.45 -1.43 -9.32
CA LYS A 153 -15.76 -1.13 -8.70
C LYS A 153 -15.90 0.34 -8.26
N ASP A 154 -14.91 1.19 -8.49
CA ASP A 154 -15.00 2.57 -8.04
C ASP A 154 -16.05 3.35 -8.85
N ALA A 155 -17.14 3.72 -8.19
CA ALA A 155 -18.21 4.52 -8.80
C ALA A 155 -17.75 5.91 -9.24
N LYS A 156 -16.65 6.42 -8.66
CA LYS A 156 -16.08 7.73 -9.02
C LYS A 156 -15.26 7.69 -10.31
N ASN A 157 -14.89 6.51 -10.79
CA ASN A 157 -14.09 6.35 -12.00
C ASN A 157 -14.63 5.23 -12.92
N PRO A 158 -15.81 5.41 -13.55
CA PRO A 158 -16.31 4.46 -14.54
C PRO A 158 -15.45 4.43 -15.81
N GLY A 159 -14.66 5.49 -16.06
CA GLY A 159 -13.76 5.59 -17.21
C GLY A 159 -12.70 4.49 -17.22
N LEU A 160 -12.12 4.16 -16.06
CA LEU A 160 -11.15 3.07 -15.96
C LEU A 160 -11.76 1.73 -16.39
N ARG A 161 -12.97 1.41 -15.92
CA ARG A 161 -13.65 0.16 -16.28
C ARG A 161 -13.94 0.10 -17.78
N ARG A 162 -14.43 1.19 -18.37
CA ARG A 162 -14.66 1.27 -19.82
C ARG A 162 -13.37 1.12 -20.62
N ASN A 163 -12.27 1.74 -20.19
CA ASN A 163 -10.97 1.61 -20.86
C ASN A 163 -10.44 0.18 -20.83
N VAL A 164 -10.69 -0.56 -19.74
CA VAL A 164 -10.36 -1.99 -19.64
C VAL A 164 -11.25 -2.83 -20.54
N LEU A 165 -12.57 -2.57 -20.56
CA LEU A 165 -13.53 -3.28 -21.42
C LEU A 165 -13.27 -3.04 -22.91
N CYS A 166 -12.94 -1.82 -23.31
CA CYS A 166 -12.63 -1.46 -24.69
C CYS A 166 -11.22 -1.87 -25.12
N GLY A 167 -10.40 -2.46 -24.23
CA GLY A 167 -9.03 -2.88 -24.53
C GLY A 167 -8.01 -1.74 -24.62
N ALA A 168 -8.37 -0.51 -24.26
CA ALA A 168 -7.42 0.60 -24.16
C ALA A 168 -6.36 0.38 -23.06
N ILE A 169 -6.72 -0.38 -22.02
CA ILE A 169 -5.79 -0.88 -21.00
C ILE A 169 -5.72 -2.39 -21.16
N THR A 170 -4.52 -2.91 -21.41
CA THR A 170 -4.34 -4.36 -21.60
C THR A 170 -4.43 -5.11 -20.26
N PRO A 171 -4.82 -6.40 -20.27
CA PRO A 171 -4.86 -7.25 -19.07
C PRO A 171 -3.52 -7.31 -18.32
N GLN A 172 -2.42 -7.29 -19.06
CA GLN A 172 -1.07 -7.25 -18.50
C GLN A 172 -0.78 -5.90 -17.82
N GLN A 173 -1.16 -4.80 -18.46
CA GLN A 173 -0.96 -3.47 -17.89
C GLN A 173 -1.77 -3.28 -16.60
N ILE A 174 -3.02 -3.74 -16.55
CA ILE A 174 -3.82 -3.68 -15.33
C ILE A 174 -3.29 -4.62 -14.23
N ALA A 175 -2.68 -5.75 -14.56
CA ALA A 175 -2.05 -6.62 -13.56
C ALA A 175 -0.85 -5.95 -12.87
N VAL A 176 -0.04 -5.20 -13.61
CA VAL A 176 1.19 -4.57 -13.13
C VAL A 176 0.95 -3.20 -12.48
N MET A 177 0.09 -2.35 -13.07
CA MET A 177 -0.03 -0.93 -12.69
C MET A 177 -0.34 -0.69 -11.20
N THR A 178 0.16 0.38 -10.60
CA THR A 178 -0.08 0.61 -9.17
C THR A 178 -1.52 1.05 -8.89
N SER A 179 -2.00 0.84 -7.67
CA SER A 179 -3.33 1.33 -7.25
C SER A 179 -3.46 2.84 -7.34
N GLU A 180 -2.35 3.56 -7.21
CA GLU A 180 -2.30 5.02 -7.33
C GLU A 180 -2.47 5.46 -8.79
N GLU A 181 -1.89 4.70 -9.72
CA GLU A 181 -1.98 4.95 -11.15
C GLU A 181 -3.35 4.65 -11.74
N MET A 182 -4.14 3.77 -11.09
CA MET A 182 -5.51 3.38 -11.45
C MET A 182 -6.58 4.37 -10.95
N ALA A 183 -6.24 5.29 -10.06
CA ALA A 183 -7.20 6.28 -9.56
C ALA A 183 -7.70 7.21 -10.68
N SER A 184 -8.80 7.93 -10.43
CA SER A 184 -9.31 8.92 -11.39
C SER A 184 -8.21 9.91 -11.80
N ASP A 185 -8.24 10.34 -13.06
CA ASP A 185 -7.23 11.23 -13.61
C ASP A 185 -7.13 12.54 -12.81
N GLU A 186 -8.27 13.07 -12.36
CA GLU A 186 -8.34 14.24 -11.47
C GLU A 186 -7.62 13.99 -10.14
N LEU A 187 -7.89 12.86 -9.47
CA LEU A 187 -7.29 12.56 -8.17
C LEU A 187 -5.80 12.25 -8.31
N LYS A 188 -5.40 11.63 -9.42
CA LYS A 188 -4.01 11.39 -9.76
C LYS A 188 -3.25 12.70 -9.95
N GLU A 189 -3.84 13.66 -10.65
CA GLU A 189 -3.23 14.98 -10.86
C GLU A 189 -3.16 15.77 -9.56
N ILE A 190 -4.22 15.76 -8.74
CA ILE A 190 -4.21 16.39 -7.41
C ILE A 190 -3.09 15.80 -6.54
N ARG A 191 -2.96 14.47 -6.47
CA ARG A 191 -1.89 13.84 -5.69
C ARG A 191 -0.50 14.24 -6.22
N LYS A 192 -0.29 14.19 -7.53
CA LYS A 192 0.98 14.61 -8.14
C LYS A 192 1.30 16.07 -7.84
N ALA A 193 0.32 16.96 -7.92
CA ALA A 193 0.47 18.37 -7.58
C ALA A 193 0.86 18.53 -6.11
N MET A 194 0.10 17.93 -5.19
CA MET A 194 0.37 17.98 -3.75
C MET A 194 1.74 17.41 -3.39
N THR A 195 2.14 16.27 -3.97
CA THR A 195 3.47 15.69 -3.74
C THR A 195 4.57 16.59 -4.29
N LYS A 196 4.39 17.16 -5.48
CA LYS A 196 5.34 18.10 -6.07
C LYS A 196 5.47 19.38 -5.25
N GLU A 197 4.39 19.87 -4.68
CA GLU A 197 4.38 21.04 -3.79
C GLU A 197 5.05 20.74 -2.46
N ALA A 198 4.76 19.60 -1.84
CA ALA A 198 5.43 19.17 -0.62
C ALA A 198 6.94 19.01 -0.81
N ILE A 199 7.37 18.45 -1.94
CA ILE A 199 8.80 18.36 -2.28
C ILE A 199 9.40 19.76 -2.46
N ARG A 200 8.70 20.66 -3.17
CA ARG A 200 9.17 22.03 -3.40
C ARG A 200 9.31 22.80 -2.09
N GLU A 201 8.31 22.70 -1.21
CA GLU A 201 8.33 23.32 0.12
C GLU A 201 9.44 22.74 0.99
N HIS A 202 9.65 21.43 0.96
CA HIS A 202 10.72 20.80 1.72
C HIS A 202 12.12 21.18 1.21
N GLN A 203 12.28 21.38 -0.10
CA GLN A 203 13.54 21.82 -0.71
C GLN A 203 13.84 23.32 -0.45
N MET A 204 12.83 24.13 -0.11
CA MET A 204 13.07 25.51 0.26
C MET A 204 13.76 25.57 1.62
N ALA A 205 15.08 25.82 1.61
CA ALA A 205 15.84 26.08 2.83
C ALA A 205 15.22 27.26 3.58
N ARG A 206 14.51 26.99 4.68
CA ARG A 206 14.10 28.04 5.61
C ARG A 206 15.37 28.56 6.27
N THR A 207 15.82 29.75 5.91
CA THR A 207 16.91 30.43 6.60
C THR A 207 16.54 30.56 8.08
N GLY A 208 17.24 29.84 8.96
CA GLY A 208 17.04 29.94 10.40
C GLY A 208 17.32 31.37 10.88
N GLY A 209 16.48 31.87 11.78
CA GLY A 209 16.57 33.21 12.35
C GLY A 209 15.34 34.07 12.08
N THR A 210 15.14 35.10 12.89
CA THR A 210 14.07 36.09 12.70
C THR A 210 14.52 37.09 11.64
N GLN A 211 13.81 37.13 10.50
CA GLN A 211 14.03 38.14 9.47
C GLN A 211 13.67 39.53 10.00
N THR A 212 14.54 40.49 9.74
CA THR A 212 14.42 41.86 10.24
C THR A 212 15.01 42.85 9.23
N ASP A 213 14.35 43.99 9.07
CA ASP A 213 14.85 45.12 8.29
C ASP A 213 15.50 46.21 9.16
N LEU A 214 15.68 45.94 10.47
CA LEU A 214 16.27 46.90 11.41
C LEU A 214 17.75 47.17 11.10
N PHE A 215 18.46 46.20 10.50
CA PHE A 215 19.89 46.30 10.26
C PHE A 215 20.19 46.50 8.77
N THR A 216 21.08 47.45 8.45
CA THR A 216 21.56 47.66 7.08
C THR A 216 22.93 47.02 6.91
N CYS A 217 23.08 46.14 5.92
CA CYS A 217 24.35 45.47 5.67
C CYS A 217 25.41 46.46 5.14
N SER A 218 26.59 46.50 5.75
CA SER A 218 27.70 47.36 5.32
C SER A 218 28.27 47.02 3.94
N LYS A 219 28.20 45.74 3.51
CA LYS A 219 28.74 45.29 2.22
C LYS A 219 27.81 45.55 1.04
N CYS A 220 26.53 45.16 1.15
CA CYS A 220 25.58 45.26 0.05
C CYS A 220 24.54 46.38 0.20
N LYS A 221 24.53 47.09 1.34
CA LYS A 221 23.59 48.18 1.68
C LYS A 221 22.10 47.79 1.69
N LYS A 222 21.79 46.50 1.60
CA LYS A 222 20.42 45.96 1.72
C LYS A 222 20.07 45.71 3.19
N LYS A 223 18.76 45.72 3.49
CA LYS A 223 18.22 45.53 4.85
C LYS A 223 17.78 44.10 5.16
N ASN A 224 17.76 43.20 4.18
CA ASN A 224 17.40 41.79 4.35
C ASN A 224 18.42 41.04 5.23
N CYS A 225 18.20 41.09 6.54
CA CYS A 225 19.05 40.50 7.56
C CYS A 225 18.25 39.56 8.45
N THR A 226 18.90 38.53 8.98
CA THR A 226 18.39 37.67 10.06
C THR A 226 19.16 37.97 11.33
N TYR A 227 18.46 38.08 12.46
CA TYR A 227 19.12 38.21 13.76
C TYR A 227 18.87 36.97 14.61
N THR A 228 19.81 36.67 15.49
CA THR A 228 19.70 35.61 16.50
C THR A 228 20.37 36.11 17.77
N GLN A 229 19.62 36.08 18.87
CA GLN A 229 20.12 36.48 20.17
C GLN A 229 20.63 35.25 20.91
N VAL A 230 21.90 35.27 21.30
CA VAL A 230 22.54 34.16 22.01
C VAL A 230 23.27 34.72 23.22
N GLN A 231 22.97 34.21 24.40
CA GLN A 231 23.75 34.48 25.60
C GLN A 231 25.04 33.67 25.52
N THR A 232 26.13 34.32 25.15
CA THR A 232 27.42 33.64 24.90
C THR A 232 28.38 33.73 26.09
N ARG A 233 28.05 34.53 27.11
CA ARG A 233 28.93 34.89 28.25
C ARG A 233 28.14 34.73 29.56
N SER A 234 28.82 34.88 30.71
CA SER A 234 28.25 34.67 32.05
C SER A 234 26.98 35.50 32.30
N SER A 235 26.18 35.10 33.29
CA SER A 235 24.87 35.70 33.62
C SER A 235 24.87 37.22 33.80
N ASP A 236 26.03 37.81 34.11
CA ASP A 236 26.19 39.25 34.35
C ASP A 236 26.26 40.09 33.06
N GLU A 237 26.36 39.48 31.88
CA GLU A 237 26.40 40.20 30.59
C GLU A 237 25.09 40.06 29.80
N PRO A 238 24.62 41.15 29.16
CA PRO A 238 23.39 41.12 28.37
C PRO A 238 23.53 40.22 27.13
N MET A 239 22.39 39.75 26.59
CA MET A 239 22.39 38.88 25.42
C MET A 239 23.10 39.51 24.22
N THR A 240 23.91 38.75 23.50
CA THR A 240 24.56 39.24 22.28
C THR A 240 23.68 39.00 21.06
N THR A 241 23.44 40.04 20.27
CA THR A 241 22.67 39.92 19.01
C THR A 241 23.63 39.66 17.85
N TYR A 242 23.51 38.49 17.23
CA TYR A 242 24.23 38.14 16.00
C TYR A 242 23.35 38.46 14.81
N VAL A 243 23.86 39.22 13.85
CA VAL A 243 23.16 39.62 12.64
C VAL A 243 23.85 39.02 11.42
N VAL A 244 23.08 38.42 10.53
CA VAL A 244 23.53 37.83 9.26
C VAL A 244 22.77 38.46 8.12
N CYS A 245 23.47 39.00 7.12
CA CYS A 245 22.84 39.46 5.89
C CYS A 245 22.53 38.27 4.99
N ASN A 246 21.26 38.10 4.60
CA ASN A 246 20.81 36.99 3.77
C ASN A 246 21.27 37.12 2.31
N GLU A 247 21.65 38.33 1.89
CA GLU A 247 22.00 38.66 0.50
C GLU A 247 23.48 38.40 0.18
N CYS A 248 24.38 38.79 1.09
CA CYS A 248 25.83 38.66 0.88
C CYS A 248 26.52 37.75 1.91
N GLY A 249 25.77 37.16 2.84
CA GLY A 249 26.29 36.27 3.87
C GLY A 249 27.13 36.95 4.95
N ASN A 250 27.23 38.29 4.96
CA ASN A 250 28.03 39.02 5.95
C ASN A 250 27.45 38.81 7.35
N ARG A 251 28.30 38.49 8.34
CA ARG A 251 27.88 38.26 9.73
C ARG A 251 28.59 39.23 10.65
N TRP A 252 27.87 39.86 11.56
CA TRP A 252 28.44 40.76 12.57
C TRP A 252 27.67 40.69 13.88
N LYS A 253 28.27 41.19 14.95
CA LYS A 253 27.64 41.29 16.27
C LYS A 253 27.16 42.72 16.49
N PHE A 254 25.97 42.87 17.05
CA PHE A 254 25.45 44.15 17.52
C PHE A 254 25.52 44.12 19.05
N CYS A 255 26.39 44.96 19.61
CA CYS A 255 26.60 45.13 21.05
C CYS A 255 25.77 46.31 21.55
#